data_AF-A0A958FR30-F1
#
_entry.id   AF-A0A958FR30-F1
#
_cell.length_a   1.000
_cell.length_b   1.000
_cell.length_c   1.000
_cell.angle_alpha   90.00
_cell.angle_beta   90.00
_cell.angle_gamma   90.00
#
_symmetry.space_group_name_H-M   'P 1'
#
loop_
_entity.id
_entity.type
_entity.pdbx_description
1 polymer ?
#
loop_
_entity_poly.entity_id
_entity_poly.type
_entity_poly.pdbx_seq_one_letter_code
_entity_poly.pdbx_strand_id
1 'polypeptide(L)'
;YFQSWQQLHESDFLKTFFDVFTSNIYAIHFPLPLIIGWIIWHTLNDRRNYYQLIYALTVLNFMALVTFMLYPAAPPWYVFEHGFVQPTGEFLEAAGALVNFDKLIGSNVLRSIWNTFNSNKFAAIPSLHSGYPSAIALFMWLRFGGKHWLWILYPAAAWFSAVYLNHHYIIDLIIGSLYAFTAYAFTKYILIPKLFDRIVNFDLGSKEMLVVQRNAINPQDS
;
A
#
# COMPACT_ATOMS: atom_id res chain seq x y z
N TYR A 1 -15.78 -5.83 -18.39
CA TYR A 1 -15.05 -5.04 -17.37
C TYR A 1 -16.05 -4.51 -16.35
N PHE A 2 -15.64 -4.26 -15.10
CA PHE A 2 -16.52 -3.64 -14.09
C PHE A 2 -17.11 -2.30 -14.55
N GLN A 3 -16.38 -1.58 -15.40
CA GLN A 3 -16.82 -0.31 -15.97
C GLN A 3 -18.11 -0.43 -16.81
N SER A 4 -18.29 -1.53 -17.56
CA SER A 4 -19.54 -1.80 -18.30
C SER A 4 -20.71 -2.04 -17.34
N TRP A 5 -20.48 -2.75 -16.24
CA TRP A 5 -21.50 -2.97 -15.21
C TRP A 5 -21.86 -1.65 -14.50
N GLN A 6 -20.88 -0.82 -14.15
CA GLN A 6 -21.08 0.48 -13.52
C GLN A 6 -21.89 1.45 -14.38
N GLN A 7 -21.68 1.45 -15.70
CA GLN A 7 -22.46 2.24 -16.65
C GLN A 7 -23.91 1.79 -16.74
N LEU A 8 -24.16 0.48 -16.69
CA LEU A 8 -25.53 -0.08 -16.73
C LEU A 8 -26.33 0.12 -15.43
N HIS A 9 -25.64 0.31 -14.30
CA HIS A 9 -26.24 0.40 -12.96
C HIS A 9 -26.01 1.79 -12.34
N GLU A 10 -25.97 2.85 -13.17
CA GLU A 10 -25.59 4.20 -12.74
C GLU A 10 -26.45 4.73 -11.57
N SER A 11 -27.74 4.42 -11.59
CA SER A 11 -28.73 4.82 -10.58
C SER A 11 -28.84 3.88 -9.38
N ASP A 12 -28.11 2.76 -9.37
CA ASP A 12 -28.36 1.70 -8.41
C ASP A 12 -27.66 1.96 -7.07
N PHE A 13 -28.38 1.66 -5.99
CA PHE A 13 -27.84 1.76 -4.64
C PHE A 13 -26.57 0.91 -4.45
N LEU A 14 -26.55 -0.32 -4.99
CA LEU A 14 -25.39 -1.21 -4.88
C LEU A 14 -24.16 -0.63 -5.58
N LYS A 15 -24.34 0.00 -6.74
CA LYS A 15 -23.25 0.67 -7.45
C LYS A 15 -22.73 1.86 -6.64
N THR A 16 -23.62 2.69 -6.10
CA THR A 16 -23.24 3.81 -5.21
C THR A 16 -22.47 3.31 -3.98
N PHE A 17 -22.91 2.23 -3.34
CA PHE A 17 -22.21 1.64 -2.20
C PHE A 17 -20.79 1.20 -2.58
N PHE A 18 -20.63 0.48 -3.69
CA PHE A 18 -19.32 0.05 -4.14
C PHE A 18 -18.42 1.20 -4.56
N ASP A 19 -18.93 2.23 -5.26
CA ASP A 19 -18.16 3.43 -5.60
C ASP A 19 -17.60 4.10 -4.34
N VAL A 20 -18.42 4.28 -3.30
CA VAL A 20 -17.99 4.87 -2.03
C VAL A 20 -16.98 3.96 -1.32
N PHE A 21 -17.33 2.70 -1.11
CA PHE A 21 -16.49 1.75 -0.39
C PHE A 21 -15.11 1.59 -1.05
N THR A 22 -15.09 1.31 -2.35
CA THR A 22 -13.86 1.03 -3.08
C THR A 22 -12.99 2.26 -3.25
N SER A 23 -13.57 3.44 -3.50
CA SER A 23 -12.79 4.69 -3.60
C SER A 23 -12.06 5.01 -2.30
N ASN A 24 -12.72 4.79 -1.15
CA ASN A 24 -12.09 5.01 0.15
C ASN A 24 -10.98 3.98 0.44
N ILE A 25 -11.25 2.69 0.23
CA ILE A 25 -10.25 1.63 0.43
C ILE A 25 -9.04 1.82 -0.50
N TYR A 26 -9.29 2.22 -1.74
CA TYR A 26 -8.26 2.54 -2.70
C TYR A 26 -7.42 3.74 -2.25
N ALA A 27 -8.03 4.81 -1.75
CA ALA A 27 -7.32 6.01 -1.29
C ALA A 27 -6.44 5.76 -0.06
N ILE A 28 -6.88 4.93 0.90
CA ILE A 28 -6.15 4.73 2.16
C ILE A 28 -4.84 3.92 2.01
N HIS A 29 -4.58 3.30 0.86
CA HIS A 29 -3.33 2.55 0.65
C HIS A 29 -2.08 3.42 0.92
N PHE A 30 -2.15 4.73 0.68
CA PHE A 30 -1.05 5.66 0.88
C PHE A 30 -0.84 6.10 2.34
N PRO A 31 -1.85 6.61 3.08
CA PRO A 31 -1.68 7.00 4.47
C PRO A 31 -1.56 5.82 5.45
N LEU A 32 -2.13 4.66 5.13
CA LEU A 32 -2.18 3.55 6.08
C LEU A 32 -0.79 3.01 6.48
N PRO A 33 0.19 2.82 5.58
CA PRO A 33 1.55 2.45 5.97
C PRO A 33 2.19 3.42 6.97
N LEU A 34 1.91 4.72 6.84
CA LEU A 34 2.42 5.75 7.75
C LEU A 34 1.77 5.64 9.13
N ILE A 35 0.45 5.44 9.17
CA ILE A 35 -0.30 5.23 10.42
C ILE A 35 0.19 3.96 11.12
N ILE A 36 0.35 2.86 10.40
CA ILE A 36 0.87 1.61 10.95
C ILE A 36 2.30 1.78 11.45
N GLY A 37 3.17 2.45 10.68
CA GLY A 37 4.51 2.81 11.15
C GLY A 37 4.47 3.63 12.44
N TRP A 38 3.61 4.64 12.52
CA TRP A 38 3.42 5.45 13.72
C TRP A 38 2.94 4.63 14.91
N ILE A 39 1.98 3.71 14.73
CA ILE A 39 1.52 2.79 15.79
C ILE A 39 2.65 1.88 16.26
N ILE A 40 3.39 1.27 15.34
CA ILE A 40 4.52 0.38 15.67
C ILE A 40 5.58 1.14 16.47
N TRP A 41 5.90 2.37 16.07
CA TRP A 41 6.87 3.20 16.74
C TRP A 41 6.36 3.72 18.09
N HIS A 42 5.25 4.43 18.12
CA HIS A 42 4.80 5.17 19.30
C HIS A 42 4.03 4.31 20.28
N THR A 43 3.09 3.48 19.80
CA THR A 43 2.19 2.72 20.66
C THR A 43 2.82 1.39 21.09
N LEU A 44 3.45 0.67 20.15
CA LEU A 44 4.03 -0.65 20.43
C LEU A 44 5.49 -0.58 20.90
N ASN A 45 6.12 0.60 20.81
CA ASN A 45 7.53 0.84 21.12
C ASN A 45 8.50 -0.14 20.42
N ASP A 46 8.12 -0.62 19.24
CA ASP A 46 8.84 -1.68 18.52
C ASP A 46 9.67 -1.07 17.38
N ARG A 47 10.80 -0.46 17.79
CA ARG A 47 11.72 0.24 16.89
C ARG A 47 12.21 -0.67 15.76
N ARG A 48 12.50 -1.94 16.08
CA ARG A 48 13.00 -2.89 15.08
C ARG A 48 11.96 -3.10 13.99
N ASN A 49 10.74 -3.50 14.31
CA ASN A 49 9.69 -3.71 13.31
C ASN A 49 9.34 -2.44 12.54
N TYR A 50 9.41 -1.27 13.17
CA TYR A 50 9.25 0.00 12.45
C TYR A 50 10.29 0.15 11.34
N TYR A 51 11.57 0.02 11.66
CA TYR A 51 12.62 0.15 10.64
C TYR A 51 12.50 -0.94 9.58
N GLN A 52 12.18 -2.19 9.95
CA GLN A 52 11.92 -3.25 8.97
C GLN A 52 10.80 -2.86 8.00
N LEU A 53 9.69 -2.30 8.50
CA LEU A 53 8.57 -1.85 7.68
C LEU A 53 9.00 -0.72 6.74
N ILE A 54 9.63 0.34 7.27
CA ILE A 54 10.04 1.50 6.47
C ILE A 54 11.02 1.08 5.37
N TYR A 55 12.05 0.28 5.70
CA TYR A 55 13.00 -0.18 4.69
C TYR A 55 12.37 -1.12 3.66
N ALA A 56 11.47 -2.01 4.08
CA ALA A 56 10.75 -2.87 3.14
C ALA A 56 9.87 -2.04 2.19
N LEU A 57 9.17 -1.01 2.69
CA LEU A 57 8.41 -0.08 1.86
C LEU A 57 9.33 0.72 0.92
N THR A 58 10.49 1.17 1.39
CA THR A 58 11.48 1.85 0.54
C THR A 58 11.96 0.95 -0.59
N VAL A 59 12.38 -0.29 -0.29
CA VAL A 59 12.83 -1.26 -1.30
C VAL A 59 11.70 -1.57 -2.29
N LEU A 60 10.47 -1.78 -1.79
CA LEU A 60 9.29 -1.98 -2.64
C LEU A 60 9.07 -0.80 -3.60
N ASN A 61 9.16 0.44 -3.10
CA ASN A 61 9.03 1.64 -3.93
C ASN A 61 10.14 1.74 -4.98
N PHE A 62 11.38 1.44 -4.63
CA PHE A 62 12.48 1.44 -5.60
C PHE A 62 12.31 0.35 -6.68
N MET A 63 11.90 -0.86 -6.29
CA MET A 63 11.61 -1.93 -7.24
C MET A 63 10.46 -1.55 -8.18
N ALA A 64 9.38 -0.98 -7.64
CA ALA A 64 8.26 -0.46 -8.43
C ALA A 64 8.71 0.66 -9.37
N LEU A 65 9.54 1.58 -8.87
CA LEU A 65 10.12 2.70 -9.63
C LEU A 65 10.90 2.20 -10.85
N VAL A 66 11.84 1.29 -10.63
CA VAL A 66 12.64 0.70 -11.71
C VAL A 66 11.73 -0.02 -12.72
N THR A 67 10.76 -0.78 -12.23
CA THR A 67 9.88 -1.56 -13.10
C THR A 67 9.01 -0.68 -13.98
N PHE A 68 8.39 0.37 -13.44
CA PHE A 68 7.56 1.24 -14.26
C PHE A 68 8.38 2.02 -15.29
N MET A 69 9.63 2.37 -14.97
CA MET A 69 10.52 3.05 -15.91
C MET A 69 10.88 2.15 -17.10
N LEU A 70 11.00 0.84 -16.87
CA LEU A 70 11.31 -0.16 -17.89
C LEU A 70 10.07 -0.67 -18.63
N TYR A 71 8.92 -0.71 -17.95
CA TYR A 71 7.68 -1.30 -18.44
C TYR A 71 6.46 -0.43 -18.05
N PRO A 72 6.22 0.68 -18.78
CA PRO A 72 5.06 1.54 -18.55
C PRO A 72 3.78 0.85 -19.06
N ALA A 73 3.15 0.06 -18.19
CA ALA A 73 1.93 -0.69 -18.50
C ALA A 73 0.67 0.20 -18.45
N ALA A 74 -0.14 0.15 -19.51
CA ALA A 74 -1.44 0.81 -19.57
C ALA A 74 -2.45 0.17 -18.61
N PRO A 75 -3.21 0.96 -17.84
CA PRO A 75 -4.24 0.46 -16.92
C PRO A 75 -5.55 0.08 -17.64
N PRO A 76 -6.44 -0.70 -17.01
CA PRO A 76 -7.69 -1.15 -17.61
C PRO A 76 -8.65 -0.02 -18.04
N TRP A 77 -8.75 1.07 -17.27
CA TRP A 77 -9.60 2.22 -17.64
C TRP A 77 -9.15 2.85 -18.95
N TYR A 78 -7.83 2.95 -19.17
CA TYR A 78 -7.28 3.53 -20.40
C TYR A 78 -7.62 2.65 -21.60
N VAL A 79 -7.40 1.33 -21.47
CA VAL A 79 -7.70 0.37 -22.53
C VAL A 79 -9.20 0.34 -22.83
N PHE A 80 -10.05 0.52 -21.83
CA PHE A 80 -11.49 0.61 -22.02
C PHE A 80 -11.91 1.85 -22.81
N GLU A 81 -11.32 3.02 -22.54
CA GLU A 81 -11.69 4.29 -23.17
C GLU A 81 -11.01 4.53 -24.52
N HIS A 82 -9.76 4.10 -24.67
CA HIS A 82 -8.90 4.43 -25.81
C HIS A 82 -8.40 3.21 -26.60
N GLY A 83 -8.74 2.00 -26.16
CA GLY A 83 -8.21 0.77 -26.74
C GLY A 83 -6.70 0.63 -26.51
N PHE A 84 -6.02 -0.07 -27.43
CA PHE A 84 -4.56 -0.28 -27.38
C PHE A 84 -3.76 0.83 -28.08
N VAL A 85 -4.39 1.98 -28.32
CA VAL A 85 -3.73 3.11 -28.99
C VAL A 85 -2.74 3.75 -28.03
N GLN A 86 -1.54 4.08 -28.51
CA GLN A 86 -0.57 4.80 -27.70
C GLN A 86 -1.04 6.22 -27.40
N PRO A 87 -0.84 6.73 -26.18
CA PRO A 87 -1.25 8.08 -25.83
C PRO A 87 -0.49 9.13 -26.66
N THR A 88 -1.22 9.96 -27.39
CA THR A 88 -0.66 11.07 -28.18
C THR A 88 -0.76 12.37 -27.37
N GLY A 89 0.06 12.52 -26.32
CA GLY A 89 0.17 13.74 -25.50
C GLY A 89 0.03 13.53 -24.00
N GLU A 90 0.09 14.63 -23.23
CA GLU A 90 -0.17 14.61 -21.79
C GLU A 90 -1.66 14.39 -21.51
N PHE A 91 -1.99 13.23 -20.94
CA PHE A 91 -3.33 12.98 -20.42
C PHE A 91 -3.50 13.73 -19.10
N LEU A 92 -4.48 14.64 -18.99
CA LEU A 92 -4.79 15.38 -17.74
C LEU A 92 -5.90 14.71 -16.90
N GLU A 93 -6.81 13.95 -17.50
CA GLU A 93 -7.87 13.22 -16.78
C GLU A 93 -7.68 11.71 -16.90
N ALA A 94 -7.49 11.01 -15.77
CA ALA A 94 -7.18 9.57 -15.73
C ALA A 94 -7.65 8.88 -14.43
N ALA A 95 -8.65 9.46 -13.76
CA ALA A 95 -9.05 9.02 -12.42
C ALA A 95 -9.91 7.73 -12.42
N GLY A 96 -10.09 7.05 -13.56
CA GLY A 96 -10.93 5.85 -13.65
C GLY A 96 -12.32 6.07 -13.04
N ALA A 97 -12.84 5.09 -12.31
CA ALA A 97 -14.15 5.22 -11.65
C ALA A 97 -14.13 6.09 -10.36
N LEU A 98 -12.98 6.59 -9.90
CA LEU A 98 -12.92 7.51 -8.74
C LEU A 98 -13.71 8.80 -8.98
N VAL A 99 -13.87 9.19 -10.24
CA VAL A 99 -14.71 10.32 -10.64
C VAL A 99 -16.16 10.18 -10.17
N ASN A 100 -16.66 8.95 -10.01
CA ASN A 100 -18.02 8.71 -9.55
C ASN A 100 -18.19 9.15 -8.10
N PHE A 101 -17.21 8.86 -7.24
CA PHE A 101 -17.24 9.32 -5.85
C PHE A 101 -17.22 10.83 -5.75
N ASP A 102 -16.33 11.49 -6.49
CA ASP A 102 -16.23 12.94 -6.55
C ASP A 102 -17.56 13.60 -6.98
N LYS A 103 -18.22 13.04 -8.00
CA LYS A 103 -19.56 13.46 -8.44
C LYS A 103 -20.62 13.32 -7.34
N LEU A 104 -20.60 12.20 -6.61
CA LEU A 104 -21.58 11.92 -5.54
C LEU A 104 -21.51 12.95 -4.40
N ILE A 105 -20.31 13.40 -4.04
CA ILE A 105 -20.11 14.35 -2.93
C ILE A 105 -19.97 15.81 -3.38
N GLY A 106 -20.10 16.07 -4.68
CA GLY A 106 -19.95 17.41 -5.25
C GLY A 106 -18.56 18.01 -5.06
N SER A 107 -17.50 17.18 -5.09
CA SER A 107 -16.11 17.59 -4.86
C SER A 107 -15.19 17.12 -6.00
N ASN A 108 -13.92 17.54 -5.99
CA ASN A 108 -12.88 17.03 -6.90
C ASN A 108 -11.66 16.49 -6.13
N VAL A 109 -11.85 16.08 -4.87
CA VAL A 109 -10.74 15.77 -3.97
C VAL A 109 -9.98 14.53 -4.43
N LEU A 110 -10.66 13.43 -4.75
CA LEU A 110 -9.98 12.20 -5.14
C LEU A 110 -9.29 12.35 -6.50
N ARG A 111 -9.95 13.02 -7.45
CA ARG A 111 -9.34 13.38 -8.75
C ARG A 111 -8.11 14.26 -8.57
N SER A 112 -8.17 15.26 -7.70
CA SER A 112 -7.04 16.17 -7.44
C SER A 112 -5.85 15.43 -6.82
N ILE A 113 -6.10 14.60 -5.80
CA ILE A 113 -5.08 13.75 -5.19
C ILE A 113 -4.48 12.83 -6.25
N TRP A 114 -5.30 12.15 -7.04
CA TRP A 114 -4.83 11.27 -8.11
C TRP A 114 -3.92 11.99 -9.11
N ASN A 115 -4.39 13.11 -9.67
CA ASN A 115 -3.62 13.85 -10.67
C ASN A 115 -2.33 14.46 -10.09
N THR A 116 -2.29 14.76 -8.80
CA THR A 116 -1.10 15.34 -8.14
C THR A 116 -0.07 14.27 -7.78
N PHE A 117 -0.51 13.16 -7.19
CA PHE A 117 0.39 12.13 -6.65
C PHE A 117 0.68 11.01 -7.64
N ASN A 118 -0.04 10.94 -8.77
CA ASN A 118 0.16 9.93 -9.79
C ASN A 118 0.66 10.56 -11.10
N SER A 119 1.95 10.90 -11.10
CA SER A 119 2.61 11.58 -12.22
C SER A 119 2.70 10.72 -13.49
N ASN A 120 2.61 9.39 -13.37
CA ASN A 120 2.62 8.48 -14.51
C ASN A 120 1.36 7.61 -14.56
N LYS A 121 0.50 7.93 -15.52
CA LYS A 121 -0.79 7.28 -15.75
C LYS A 121 -0.67 5.88 -16.36
N PHE A 122 0.53 5.51 -16.83
CA PHE A 122 0.89 4.22 -17.43
C PHE A 122 1.82 3.41 -16.52
N ALA A 123 1.62 3.49 -15.20
CA ALA A 123 2.39 2.74 -14.20
C ALA A 123 1.53 1.67 -13.52
N ALA A 124 0.75 0.89 -14.29
CA ALA A 124 -0.12 -0.13 -13.71
C ALA A 124 0.67 -1.26 -13.02
N ILE A 125 1.86 -1.62 -13.55
CA ILE A 125 2.70 -2.71 -13.04
C ILE A 125 4.00 -2.14 -12.43
N PRO A 126 4.38 -2.57 -11.21
CA PRO A 126 3.60 -3.35 -10.24
C PRO A 126 2.61 -2.47 -9.48
N SER A 127 1.49 -3.04 -9.01
CA SER A 127 0.50 -2.25 -8.28
C SER A 127 0.92 -2.01 -6.82
N LEU A 128 1.19 -0.75 -6.45
CA LEU A 128 1.40 -0.34 -5.05
C LEU A 128 0.12 -0.43 -4.21
N HIS A 129 -1.06 -0.33 -4.83
CA HIS A 129 -2.36 -0.60 -4.19
C HIS A 129 -2.51 -2.07 -3.74
N SER A 130 -1.67 -2.97 -4.24
CA SER A 130 -1.54 -4.33 -3.74
C SER A 130 -0.32 -4.47 -2.82
N GLY A 131 0.82 -3.90 -3.21
CA GLY A 131 2.08 -4.04 -2.48
C GLY A 131 2.01 -3.51 -1.05
N TYR A 132 1.44 -2.32 -0.83
CA TYR A 132 1.34 -1.73 0.51
C TYR A 132 0.40 -2.50 1.44
N PRO A 133 -0.85 -2.85 1.02
CA PRO A 133 -1.69 -3.72 1.83
C PRO A 133 -1.06 -5.06 2.18
N SER A 134 -0.39 -5.69 1.22
CA SER A 134 0.27 -6.98 1.45
C SER A 134 1.45 -6.86 2.39
N ALA A 135 2.25 -5.78 2.30
CA ALA A 135 3.29 -5.49 3.27
C ALA A 135 2.69 -5.30 4.67
N ILE A 136 1.67 -4.44 4.83
CA ILE A 136 1.01 -4.22 6.12
C ILE A 136 0.48 -5.54 6.69
N ALA A 137 -0.25 -6.32 5.91
CA ALA A 137 -0.80 -7.60 6.32
C ALA A 137 0.30 -8.57 6.79
N LEU A 138 1.41 -8.66 6.05
CA LEU A 138 2.57 -9.47 6.44
C LEU A 138 3.15 -9.01 7.78
N PHE A 139 3.40 -7.72 7.96
CA PHE A 139 3.96 -7.19 9.19
C PHE A 139 3.03 -7.39 10.40
N MET A 140 1.72 -7.17 10.23
CA MET A 140 0.74 -7.39 11.29
C MET A 140 0.60 -8.87 11.63
N TRP A 141 0.58 -9.75 10.62
CA TRP A 141 0.59 -11.20 10.85
C TRP A 141 1.80 -11.59 11.69
N LEU A 142 3.01 -11.24 11.25
CA LEU A 142 4.25 -11.62 11.92
C LEU A 142 4.33 -11.11 13.36
N ARG A 143 3.73 -9.95 13.65
CA ARG A 143 3.79 -9.33 14.98
C ARG A 143 2.78 -9.90 15.97
N PHE A 144 1.56 -10.13 15.53
CA PHE A 144 0.44 -10.47 16.42
C PHE A 144 0.08 -11.96 16.39
N GLY A 145 0.51 -12.71 15.37
CA GLY A 145 0.09 -14.09 15.17
C GLY A 145 -1.44 -14.24 15.06
N GLY A 146 -1.96 -15.45 15.26
CA GLY A 146 -3.41 -15.68 15.44
C GLY A 146 -4.25 -15.68 14.17
N LYS A 147 -5.48 -15.13 14.23
CA LYS A 147 -6.54 -15.20 13.18
C LYS A 147 -6.10 -14.62 11.83
N HIS A 148 -5.32 -15.41 11.07
CA HIS A 148 -4.66 -15.02 9.82
C HIS A 148 -5.61 -14.41 8.78
N TRP A 149 -6.89 -14.82 8.81
CA TRP A 149 -7.92 -14.29 7.92
C TRP A 149 -8.16 -12.78 8.09
N LEU A 150 -8.00 -12.22 9.30
CA LEU A 150 -8.21 -10.78 9.53
C LEU A 150 -7.19 -9.93 8.78
N TRP A 151 -5.94 -10.38 8.71
CA TRP A 151 -4.87 -9.66 8.03
C TRP A 151 -5.02 -9.70 6.51
N ILE A 152 -5.77 -10.67 5.97
CA ILE A 152 -6.04 -10.81 4.53
C ILE A 152 -7.21 -9.92 4.08
N LEU A 153 -8.11 -9.52 4.99
CA LEU A 153 -9.28 -8.71 4.65
C LEU A 153 -8.90 -7.40 3.96
N TYR A 154 -7.89 -6.71 4.48
CA TYR A 154 -7.48 -5.43 3.90
C TYR A 154 -6.85 -5.57 2.51
N PRO A 155 -5.83 -6.44 2.28
CA PRO A 155 -5.35 -6.73 0.93
C PRO A 155 -6.46 -7.15 -0.02
N ALA A 156 -7.37 -8.04 0.40
CA ALA A 156 -8.48 -8.49 -0.43
C ALA A 156 -9.42 -7.34 -0.82
N ALA A 157 -9.76 -6.47 0.14
CA ALA A 157 -10.57 -5.28 -0.12
C ALA A 157 -9.86 -4.29 -1.04
N ALA A 158 -8.55 -4.08 -0.87
CA ALA A 158 -7.75 -3.19 -1.72
C ALA A 158 -7.64 -3.72 -3.15
N TRP A 159 -7.42 -5.03 -3.31
CA TRP A 159 -7.41 -5.70 -4.61
C TRP A 159 -8.76 -5.58 -5.31
N PHE A 160 -9.84 -5.90 -4.61
CA PHE A 160 -11.19 -5.73 -5.13
C PHE A 160 -11.43 -4.29 -5.58
N SER A 161 -11.02 -3.32 -4.75
CA SER A 161 -11.19 -1.89 -5.07
C SER A 161 -10.41 -1.49 -6.31
N ALA A 162 -9.15 -1.92 -6.45
CA ALA A 162 -8.30 -1.60 -7.60
C ALA A 162 -8.86 -2.17 -8.93
N VAL A 163 -9.44 -3.37 -8.90
CA VAL A 163 -10.07 -3.99 -10.08
C VAL A 163 -11.45 -3.36 -10.36
N TYR A 164 -12.26 -3.15 -9.32
CA TYR A 164 -13.58 -2.54 -9.44
C TYR A 164 -13.49 -1.13 -10.03
N LEU A 165 -12.55 -0.31 -9.55
CA LEU A 165 -12.32 1.04 -10.06
C LEU A 165 -11.61 1.07 -11.43
N ASN A 166 -11.32 -0.12 -11.97
CA ASN A 166 -10.66 -0.35 -13.26
C ASN A 166 -9.25 0.27 -13.35
N HIS A 167 -8.53 0.36 -12.23
CA HIS A 167 -7.17 0.90 -12.18
C HIS A 167 -6.08 -0.14 -12.42
N HIS A 168 -6.34 -1.40 -12.09
CA HIS A 168 -5.36 -2.48 -12.21
C HIS A 168 -5.97 -3.78 -12.70
N TYR A 169 -5.21 -4.52 -13.50
CA TYR A 169 -5.47 -5.93 -13.76
C TYR A 169 -5.08 -6.76 -12.54
N ILE A 170 -5.64 -7.97 -12.43
CA ILE A 170 -5.31 -8.90 -11.35
C ILE A 170 -3.80 -9.25 -11.35
N ILE A 171 -3.18 -9.35 -12.54
CA ILE A 171 -1.75 -9.64 -12.64
C ILE A 171 -0.88 -8.55 -12.03
N ASP A 172 -1.26 -7.28 -12.19
CA ASP A 172 -0.58 -6.13 -11.58
C ASP A 172 -0.56 -6.24 -10.06
N LEU A 173 -1.68 -6.71 -9.50
CA LEU A 173 -1.86 -6.92 -8.06
C LEU A 173 -1.02 -8.11 -7.58
N ILE A 174 -0.99 -9.22 -8.31
CA ILE A 174 -0.16 -10.39 -7.99
C ILE A 174 1.32 -9.99 -7.94
N ILE A 175 1.80 -9.28 -8.97
CA ILE A 175 3.18 -8.81 -9.04
C ILE A 175 3.47 -7.84 -7.88
N GLY A 176 2.56 -6.91 -7.59
CA GLY A 176 2.70 -5.97 -6.46
C GLY A 176 2.82 -6.67 -5.10
N SER A 177 2.00 -7.68 -4.84
CA SER A 177 2.11 -8.51 -3.63
C SER A 177 3.43 -9.25 -3.57
N LEU A 178 3.84 -9.88 -4.68
CA LEU A 178 5.12 -10.59 -4.75
C LEU A 178 6.29 -9.65 -4.42
N TYR A 179 6.26 -8.42 -4.96
CA TYR A 179 7.26 -7.40 -4.65
C TYR A 179 7.29 -7.05 -3.17
N ALA A 180 6.14 -6.97 -2.50
CA ALA A 180 6.09 -6.72 -1.05
C ALA A 180 6.80 -7.84 -0.26
N PHE A 181 6.55 -9.11 -0.60
CA PHE A 181 7.23 -10.25 0.03
C PHE A 181 8.73 -10.27 -0.27
N THR A 182 9.13 -10.00 -1.51
CA THR A 182 10.53 -9.91 -1.91
C THR A 182 11.25 -8.77 -1.19
N ALA A 183 10.63 -7.59 -1.10
CA ALA A 183 11.18 -6.43 -0.41
C ALA A 183 11.34 -6.69 1.10
N TYR A 184 10.36 -7.35 1.73
CA TYR A 184 10.47 -7.82 3.11
C TYR A 184 11.65 -8.79 3.29
N ALA A 185 11.73 -9.83 2.46
CA ALA A 185 12.78 -10.85 2.55
C ALA A 185 14.17 -10.22 2.34
N PHE A 186 14.34 -9.39 1.31
CA PHE A 186 15.56 -8.66 1.06
C PHE A 186 15.93 -7.77 2.25
N THR A 187 14.97 -7.03 2.80
CA THR A 187 15.20 -6.14 3.95
C THR A 187 15.67 -6.91 5.17
N LYS A 188 14.97 -7.99 5.52
CA LYS A 188 15.24 -8.80 6.71
C LYS A 188 16.54 -9.58 6.63
N TYR A 189 16.79 -10.25 5.50
CA TYR A 189 17.89 -11.20 5.39
C TYR A 189 19.17 -10.60 4.81
N ILE A 190 19.08 -9.47 4.11
CA ILE A 190 20.23 -8.86 3.43
C ILE A 190 20.49 -7.45 3.94
N LEU A 191 19.51 -6.55 3.86
CA LEU A 191 19.73 -5.13 4.12
C LEU A 191 20.07 -4.86 5.60
N ILE A 192 19.22 -5.32 6.52
CA ILE A 192 19.40 -5.04 7.95
C ILE A 192 20.70 -5.62 8.52
N PRO A 193 21.01 -6.91 8.30
CA PRO A 193 22.25 -7.49 8.82
C PRO A 193 23.52 -6.84 8.28
N LYS A 194 23.49 -6.33 7.03
CA LYS A 194 24.69 -5.77 6.38
C LYS A 194 24.87 -4.27 6.61
N LEU A 195 23.78 -3.50 6.61
CA LEU A 195 23.81 -2.04 6.66
C LEU A 195 23.45 -1.53 8.05
N PHE A 196 22.40 -2.09 8.67
CA PHE A 196 21.78 -1.47 9.83
C PHE A 196 22.40 -1.92 11.15
N ASP A 197 22.68 -3.21 11.32
CA ASP A 197 23.32 -3.72 12.54
C ASP A 197 24.75 -3.17 12.73
N ARG A 198 25.34 -2.57 11.69
CA ARG A 198 26.65 -1.88 11.76
C ARG A 198 26.57 -0.41 12.19
N ILE A 199 25.43 0.24 11.98
CA ILE A 199 25.27 1.70 12.15
C ILE A 199 24.34 2.02 13.32
N VAL A 200 23.30 1.20 13.53
CA VAL A 200 22.27 1.40 14.54
C VAL A 200 22.33 0.23 15.53
N ASN A 201 22.81 0.52 16.74
CA ASN A 201 22.75 -0.43 17.85
C ASN A 201 21.30 -0.56 18.34
N PHE A 202 20.59 -1.57 17.85
CA PHE A 202 19.25 -1.95 18.33
C PHE A 202 19.23 -2.31 19.83
N ASP A 203 20.40 -2.66 20.38
CA ASP A 203 20.61 -3.08 21.76
C ASP A 203 20.41 -1.97 22.80
N LEU A 204 20.39 -0.69 22.42
CA LEU A 204 20.24 0.40 23.39
C LEU A 204 18.85 0.41 24.02
N GLY A 205 17.79 0.14 23.24
CA GLY A 205 16.42 0.08 23.76
C GLY A 205 16.11 -1.18 24.57
N SER A 206 16.75 -2.32 24.25
CA SER A 206 16.58 -3.57 25.01
C SER A 206 17.37 -3.54 26.33
N LYS A 207 18.60 -3.01 26.32
CA LYS A 207 19.42 -2.88 27.53
C LYS A 207 18.85 -1.87 28.52
N GLU A 208 18.34 -0.73 28.07
CA GLU A 208 17.65 0.22 28.95
C GLU A 208 16.37 -0.39 29.56
N MET A 209 15.55 -1.10 28.78
CA MET A 209 14.38 -1.78 29.33
C MET A 209 14.74 -2.90 30.31
N LEU A 210 15.80 -3.66 30.06
CA LEU A 210 16.29 -4.70 30.98
C LEU A 210 16.87 -4.08 32.26
N VAL A 211 17.58 -2.96 32.17
CA VAL A 211 18.09 -2.23 33.33
C VAL A 211 16.94 -1.63 34.15
N VAL A 212 15.93 -1.03 33.51
CA VAL A 212 14.74 -0.51 34.18
C VAL A 212 13.95 -1.63 34.87
N GLN A 213 13.75 -2.77 34.20
CA GLN A 213 13.13 -3.95 34.83
C GLN A 213 13.95 -4.48 35.99
N ARG A 214 15.27 -4.57 35.84
CA ARG A 214 16.17 -5.06 36.90
C ARG A 214 16.15 -4.14 38.12
N ASN A 215 16.16 -2.83 37.93
CA ASN A 215 16.12 -1.84 39.01
C ASN A 215 14.74 -1.76 39.68
N ALA A 216 13.65 -2.02 38.95
CA ALA A 216 12.31 -2.13 39.51
C ALA A 216 12.13 -3.39 40.38
N ILE A 217 12.88 -4.46 40.08
CA ILE A 217 12.84 -5.73 40.84
C ILE A 217 13.83 -5.72 42.02
N ASN A 218 14.93 -4.95 41.94
CA ASN A 218 15.94 -4.90 42.99
C ASN A 218 16.41 -3.46 43.29
N PRO A 219 15.61 -2.67 44.04
CA PRO A 219 15.90 -1.25 44.30
C PRO A 219 17.06 -0.97 45.27
N GLN A 220 17.83 -1.98 45.67
CA GLN A 220 18.90 -1.87 46.68
C GLN A 220 20.31 -1.63 46.10
N ASP A 221 20.46 -1.63 44.77
CA ASP A 221 21.76 -1.48 44.07
C ASP A 221 21.96 -0.10 43.39
N SER A 222 21.18 0.93 43.75
CA SER A 222 21.30 2.30 43.22
C SER A 222 22.01 3.26 44.16
#